data_AF-A0A8J8J480-F1
#
_entry.id   AF-A0A8J8J480-F1
#
_cell.length_a   1.000
_cell.length_b   1.000
_cell.length_c   1.000
_cell.angle_alpha   90.00
_cell.angle_beta   90.00
_cell.angle_gamma   90.00
#
_symmetry.space_group_name_H-M   'P 1'
#
loop_
_entity.id
_entity.type
_entity.pdbx_description
1 polymer ?
#
loop_
_entity_poly.entity_id
_entity_poly.type
_entity_poly.pdbx_seq_one_letter_code
_entity_poly.pdbx_strand_id
1 'polypeptide(L)'
;MKAFDAVGDAINSTAENPKIWRYPVIASGIAAALIALTGIGDDAALIQYEPDLPVAAIVAMILIALFLKLTVLYYPTKAFYYHKKGIPFKETDLIKESIIGGFMVILVSIVYGIVFGIVAVILLLPAIIAHYVIPGIIGDVTTVALALPSVLFLAGVLFMMIPAYIWTDDFGAGLGVIGIAWENKKETTVFGMVMLLALIGLAVAAAGIVEVFSWVLDGAVGALIVGLIDGSITGLMNVVSNTAGAAMYNRLSVVIERREAIPPEIDPDWLASL
;
A
#
# COMPACT_ATOMS: atom_id res chain seq x y z
N MET A 1 20.40 -5.93 -0.49
CA MET A 1 19.91 -4.55 -0.76
C MET A 1 18.69 -4.39 0.12
N LYS A 2 18.60 -3.31 0.91
CA LYS A 2 17.62 -3.22 2.01
C LYS A 2 16.18 -3.35 1.52
N ALA A 3 15.90 -2.83 0.33
CA ALA A 3 14.60 -2.95 -0.34
C ALA A 3 14.17 -4.42 -0.57
N PHE A 4 15.05 -5.26 -1.11
CA PHE A 4 14.74 -6.69 -1.34
C PHE A 4 14.62 -7.46 -0.04
N ASP A 5 15.46 -7.14 0.95
CA ASP A 5 15.41 -7.77 2.27
C ASP A 5 14.09 -7.42 2.99
N ALA A 6 13.58 -6.19 2.84
CA ALA A 6 12.29 -5.77 3.39
C ALA A 6 11.11 -6.55 2.78
N VAL A 7 11.11 -6.72 1.45
CA VAL A 7 10.08 -7.51 0.76
C VAL A 7 10.19 -8.99 1.11
N GLY A 8 11.41 -9.54 1.17
CA GLY A 8 11.66 -10.92 1.60
C GLY A 8 11.19 -11.18 3.03
N ASP A 9 11.49 -10.28 3.96
CA ASP A 9 11.01 -10.36 5.35
C ASP A 9 9.49 -10.35 5.45
N ALA A 10 8.82 -9.50 4.65
CA ALA A 10 7.38 -9.41 4.61
C ALA A 10 6.76 -10.72 4.12
N ILE A 11 7.29 -11.28 3.03
CA ILE A 11 6.85 -12.57 2.47
C ILE A 11 7.07 -13.70 3.48
N ASN A 12 8.26 -13.80 4.06
CA ASN A 12 8.61 -14.87 5.01
C ASN A 12 7.72 -14.81 6.26
N SER A 13 7.56 -13.64 6.87
CA SER A 13 6.67 -13.48 8.04
C SER A 13 5.21 -13.79 7.72
N THR A 14 4.75 -13.42 6.53
CA THR A 14 3.39 -13.73 6.06
C THR A 14 3.20 -15.23 5.86
N ALA A 15 4.23 -15.94 5.37
CA ALA A 15 4.22 -17.39 5.23
C ALA A 15 4.27 -18.12 6.60
N GLU A 16 5.08 -17.62 7.53
CA GLU A 16 5.25 -18.19 8.88
C GLU A 16 4.00 -18.04 9.75
N ASN A 17 3.30 -16.90 9.66
CA ASN A 17 2.14 -16.62 10.48
C ASN A 17 0.90 -16.30 9.62
N PRO A 18 0.02 -17.29 9.39
CA PRO A 18 -1.16 -17.10 8.58
C PRO A 18 -2.13 -16.04 9.10
N LYS A 19 -2.08 -15.72 10.40
CA LYS A 19 -2.93 -14.67 11.00
C LYS A 19 -2.65 -13.28 10.44
N ILE A 20 -1.50 -13.06 9.80
CA ILE A 20 -1.14 -11.77 9.18
C ILE A 20 -1.98 -11.51 7.94
N TRP A 21 -2.31 -12.55 7.16
CA TRP A 21 -2.95 -12.39 5.85
C TRP A 21 -4.36 -12.98 5.74
N ARG A 22 -4.68 -14.02 6.51
CA ARG A 22 -5.96 -14.73 6.35
C ARG A 22 -7.16 -13.80 6.49
N TYR A 23 -7.22 -13.04 7.58
CA TYR A 23 -8.33 -12.10 7.79
C TYR A 23 -8.39 -11.02 6.70
N PRO A 24 -7.31 -10.27 6.38
CA PRO A 24 -7.36 -9.25 5.33
C PRO A 24 -7.82 -9.77 3.97
N VAL A 25 -7.36 -10.97 3.58
CA VAL A 25 -7.74 -11.62 2.33
C VAL A 25 -9.22 -11.98 2.32
N ILE A 26 -9.68 -12.66 3.37
CA ILE A 26 -11.09 -13.07 3.48
C ILE A 26 -12.01 -11.85 3.55
N ALA A 27 -11.67 -10.85 4.37
CA ALA A 27 -12.46 -9.63 4.54
C ALA A 27 -12.57 -8.85 3.22
N SER A 28 -11.47 -8.73 2.48
CA SER A 28 -11.46 -8.05 1.17
C SER A 28 -12.25 -8.83 0.13
N GLY A 29 -12.13 -10.15 0.10
CA GLY A 29 -12.93 -11.03 -0.77
C GLY A 29 -14.42 -10.92 -0.50
N ILE A 30 -14.84 -11.00 0.77
CA ILE A 30 -16.25 -10.82 1.15
C ILE A 30 -16.73 -9.42 0.78
N ALA A 31 -15.94 -8.38 1.04
CA ALA A 31 -16.32 -7.01 0.73
C ALA A 31 -16.55 -6.80 -0.78
N ALA A 32 -15.65 -7.30 -1.62
CA ALA A 32 -15.79 -7.18 -3.07
C ALA A 32 -16.94 -8.05 -3.62
N ALA A 33 -17.14 -9.26 -3.10
CA ALA A 33 -18.30 -10.09 -3.46
C ALA A 33 -19.62 -9.40 -3.12
N LEU A 34 -19.72 -8.76 -1.95
CA LEU A 34 -20.90 -7.97 -1.58
C LEU A 34 -21.11 -6.79 -2.54
N ILE A 35 -20.05 -6.09 -2.92
CA ILE A 35 -20.13 -4.97 -3.87
C ILE A 35 -20.57 -5.45 -5.26
N ALA A 36 -19.98 -6.53 -5.78
CA ALA A 36 -20.34 -7.11 -7.07
C ALA A 36 -21.82 -7.53 -7.13
N LEU A 37 -22.34 -8.12 -6.05
CA LEU A 37 -23.76 -8.48 -5.92
C LEU A 37 -24.72 -7.27 -5.89
N THR A 38 -24.21 -6.06 -5.64
CA THR A 38 -25.05 -4.85 -5.75
C THR A 38 -25.17 -4.31 -7.17
N GLY A 39 -24.44 -4.87 -8.14
CA GLY A 39 -24.31 -4.33 -9.49
C GLY A 39 -23.51 -3.01 -9.57
N ILE A 40 -23.01 -2.51 -8.43
CA ILE A 40 -22.23 -1.27 -8.33
C ILE A 40 -20.75 -1.66 -8.21
N GLY A 41 -20.10 -1.90 -9.34
CA GLY A 41 -18.66 -2.22 -9.38
C GLY A 41 -18.19 -2.52 -10.80
N ASP A 42 -16.91 -2.29 -11.07
CA ASP A 42 -16.31 -2.50 -12.40
C ASP A 42 -16.48 -3.95 -12.87
N ASP A 43 -16.48 -4.91 -11.94
CA ASP A 43 -16.67 -6.34 -12.22
C ASP A 43 -18.09 -6.71 -12.64
N ALA A 44 -19.10 -5.94 -12.22
CA ALA A 44 -20.50 -6.19 -12.60
C ALA A 44 -20.77 -5.83 -14.07
N ALA A 45 -19.92 -5.01 -14.69
CA ALA A 45 -19.96 -4.76 -16.13
C ALA A 45 -19.37 -5.93 -16.94
N LEU A 46 -18.42 -6.68 -16.36
CA LEU A 46 -17.80 -7.85 -16.99
C LEU A 46 -18.73 -9.06 -16.99
N ILE A 47 -19.68 -9.13 -16.05
CA ILE A 47 -20.62 -10.24 -15.90
C ILE A 47 -22.01 -9.64 -15.98
N GLN A 48 -22.71 -9.81 -17.11
CA GLN A 48 -24.02 -9.21 -17.42
C GLN A 48 -25.06 -9.45 -16.31
N TYR A 49 -25.02 -8.64 -15.25
CA TYR A 49 -25.77 -8.86 -14.03
C TYR A 49 -26.54 -7.60 -13.65
N GLU A 50 -27.86 -7.71 -13.74
CA GLU A 50 -28.79 -6.70 -13.24
C GLU A 50 -29.37 -7.16 -11.90
N PRO A 51 -29.03 -6.49 -10.79
CA PRO A 51 -29.47 -6.90 -9.46
C PRO A 51 -30.95 -6.57 -9.24
N ASP A 52 -31.75 -7.59 -8.94
CA ASP A 52 -33.13 -7.43 -8.44
C ASP A 52 -33.13 -7.43 -6.90
N LEU A 53 -32.52 -6.38 -6.32
CA LEU A 53 -32.40 -6.21 -4.87
C LEU A 53 -33.08 -4.91 -4.42
N PRO A 54 -33.77 -4.90 -3.26
CA PRO A 54 -34.28 -3.66 -2.72
C PRO A 54 -33.13 -2.72 -2.35
N VAL A 55 -33.33 -1.41 -2.53
CA VAL A 55 -32.33 -0.38 -2.23
C VAL A 55 -31.76 -0.52 -0.80
N ALA A 56 -32.60 -0.90 0.16
CA ALA A 56 -32.15 -1.13 1.54
C ALA A 56 -31.10 -2.26 1.66
N ALA A 57 -31.23 -3.33 0.88
CA ALA A 57 -30.26 -4.43 0.86
C ALA A 57 -28.95 -3.98 0.21
N ILE A 58 -29.02 -3.25 -0.90
CA ILE A 58 -27.86 -2.66 -1.58
C ILE A 58 -27.07 -1.78 -0.61
N VAL A 59 -27.75 -0.85 0.07
CA VAL A 59 -27.12 0.06 1.04
C VAL A 59 -26.48 -0.74 2.19
N ALA A 60 -27.17 -1.74 2.74
CA ALA A 60 -26.62 -2.57 3.80
C ALA A 60 -25.35 -3.33 3.36
N MET A 61 -25.36 -3.90 2.16
CA MET A 61 -24.20 -4.62 1.59
C MET A 61 -22.99 -3.71 1.40
N ILE A 62 -23.21 -2.50 0.87
CA ILE A 62 -22.15 -1.49 0.73
C ILE A 62 -21.59 -1.10 2.09
N LEU A 63 -22.43 -0.85 3.09
CA LEU A 63 -21.98 -0.48 4.43
C LEU A 63 -21.13 -1.58 5.08
N ILE A 64 -21.55 -2.85 4.94
CA ILE A 64 -20.77 -4.00 5.42
C ILE A 64 -19.43 -4.09 4.67
N ALA A 65 -19.44 -3.96 3.35
CA ALA A 65 -18.21 -4.00 2.55
C ALA A 65 -17.24 -2.88 2.91
N LEU A 66 -17.72 -1.65 3.12
CA LEU A 66 -16.92 -0.52 3.57
C LEU A 66 -16.31 -0.79 4.95
N PHE A 67 -17.09 -1.35 5.87
CA PHE A 67 -16.62 -1.70 7.21
C PHE A 67 -15.52 -2.77 7.17
N LEU A 68 -15.65 -3.78 6.30
CA LEU A 68 -14.61 -4.79 6.09
C LEU A 68 -13.35 -4.20 5.45
N LYS A 69 -13.50 -3.32 4.45
CA LYS A 69 -12.34 -2.63 3.84
C LYS A 69 -11.60 -1.75 4.84
N LEU A 70 -12.33 -1.13 5.77
CA LEU A 70 -11.75 -0.28 6.81
C LEU A 70 -10.76 -1.05 7.71
N THR A 71 -11.13 -2.26 8.13
CA THR A 71 -10.27 -3.07 9.01
C THR A 71 -9.01 -3.55 8.29
N VAL A 72 -9.09 -3.80 6.97
CA VAL A 72 -7.97 -4.24 6.13
C VAL A 72 -6.85 -3.20 6.04
N LEU A 73 -7.15 -1.90 6.23
CA LEU A 73 -6.14 -0.85 6.16
C LEU A 73 -5.18 -0.87 7.37
N TYR A 74 -5.67 -1.25 8.55
CA TYR A 74 -4.90 -1.21 9.79
C TYR A 74 -4.33 -2.59 10.17
N TYR A 75 -5.15 -3.64 9.99
CA TYR A 75 -4.87 -4.98 10.48
C TYR A 75 -3.50 -5.55 10.04
N PRO A 76 -3.12 -5.53 8.74
CA PRO A 76 -1.91 -6.24 8.28
C PRO A 76 -0.64 -5.67 8.90
N THR A 77 -0.54 -4.34 9.01
CA THR A 77 0.62 -3.68 9.61
C THR A 77 0.74 -4.02 11.09
N LYS A 78 -0.36 -3.96 11.84
CA LYS A 78 -0.35 -4.23 13.27
C LYS A 78 -0.12 -5.72 13.58
N ALA A 79 -0.70 -6.61 12.78
CA ALA A 79 -0.42 -8.05 12.86
C ALA A 79 1.07 -8.36 12.63
N PHE A 80 1.66 -7.71 11.63
CA PHE A 80 3.08 -7.83 11.32
C PHE A 80 3.97 -7.26 12.44
N TYR A 81 3.58 -6.11 13.02
CA TYR A 81 4.23 -5.55 14.21
C TYR A 81 4.25 -6.54 15.37
N TYR A 82 3.09 -7.11 15.75
CA TYR A 82 3.02 -8.07 16.85
C TYR A 82 3.84 -9.32 16.57
N HIS A 83 3.79 -9.85 15.34
CA HIS A 83 4.60 -10.99 14.96
C HIS A 83 6.11 -10.70 15.07
N LYS A 84 6.59 -9.56 14.54
CA LYS A 84 8.02 -9.17 14.60
C LYS A 84 8.50 -8.89 16.03
N LYS A 85 7.61 -8.43 16.91
CA LYS A 85 7.92 -8.19 18.34
C LYS A 85 7.71 -9.43 19.22
N GLY A 86 7.26 -10.56 18.65
CA GLY A 86 6.97 -11.78 19.41
C GLY A 86 5.79 -11.63 20.38
N ILE A 87 4.91 -10.65 20.16
CA ILE A 87 3.76 -10.38 21.01
C ILE A 87 2.61 -11.30 20.58
N PRO A 88 2.09 -12.18 21.47
CA PRO A 88 0.97 -13.04 21.13
C PRO A 88 -0.30 -12.20 20.95
N PHE A 89 -1.02 -12.41 19.85
CA PHE A 89 -2.28 -11.73 19.57
C PHE A 89 -3.39 -12.70 19.14
N LYS A 90 -4.62 -12.31 19.47
CA LYS A 90 -5.86 -12.94 19.00
C LYS A 90 -6.39 -12.13 17.83
N GLU A 91 -6.80 -12.81 16.75
CA GLU A 91 -7.33 -12.15 15.55
C GLU A 91 -8.58 -11.33 15.88
N THR A 92 -9.46 -11.83 16.75
CA THR A 92 -10.68 -11.12 17.16
C THR A 92 -10.42 -9.77 17.83
N ASP A 93 -9.36 -9.69 18.64
CA ASP A 93 -9.02 -8.47 19.35
C ASP A 93 -8.40 -7.46 18.39
N LEU A 94 -7.55 -7.95 17.48
CA LEU A 94 -6.97 -7.12 16.43
C LEU A 94 -8.01 -6.63 15.42
N ILE A 95 -9.03 -7.42 15.10
CA ILE A 95 -10.15 -6.99 14.26
C ILE A 95 -10.90 -5.82 14.93
N LYS A 96 -11.17 -5.93 16.24
CA LYS A 96 -11.83 -4.85 16.99
C LYS A 96 -10.98 -3.57 17.00
N GLU A 97 -9.69 -3.72 17.26
CA GLU A 97 -8.74 -2.60 17.20
C GLU A 97 -8.72 -1.96 15.80
N SER A 98 -8.74 -2.77 14.76
CA SER A 98 -8.70 -2.33 13.36
C SER A 98 -9.91 -1.53 12.92
N ILE A 99 -11.05 -1.60 13.62
CA ILE A 99 -12.20 -0.73 13.33
C ILE A 99 -11.83 0.73 13.65
N ILE A 100 -11.36 0.98 14.87
CA ILE A 100 -10.96 2.32 15.31
C ILE A 100 -9.68 2.75 14.58
N GLY A 101 -8.71 1.83 14.50
CA GLY A 101 -7.45 2.05 13.80
C GLY A 101 -7.66 2.39 12.33
N GLY A 102 -8.57 1.70 11.63
CA GLY A 102 -8.91 1.98 10.24
C GLY A 102 -9.52 3.36 10.05
N PHE A 103 -10.41 3.81 10.93
CA PHE A 103 -10.92 5.20 10.89
C PHE A 103 -9.79 6.22 11.06
N MET A 104 -8.87 5.98 12.00
CA MET A 104 -7.71 6.85 12.18
C MET A 104 -6.80 6.85 10.95
N VAL A 105 -6.57 5.69 10.34
CA VAL A 105 -5.80 5.57 9.09
C VAL A 105 -6.41 6.42 7.98
N ILE A 106 -7.75 6.43 7.83
CA ILE A 106 -8.40 7.31 6.85
C ILE A 106 -8.10 8.79 7.14
N LEU A 107 -8.27 9.22 8.40
CA LEU A 107 -8.05 10.61 8.79
C LEU A 107 -6.61 11.07 8.55
N VAL A 108 -5.62 10.26 8.95
CA VAL A 108 -4.21 10.60 8.72
C VAL A 108 -3.85 10.52 7.23
N SER A 109 -4.47 9.62 6.47
CA SER A 109 -4.25 9.50 5.03
C SER A 109 -4.68 10.75 4.25
N ILE A 110 -5.70 11.48 4.73
CA ILE A 110 -6.09 12.78 4.14
C ILE A 110 -4.94 13.77 4.28
N VAL A 111 -4.37 13.90 5.49
CA VAL A 111 -3.29 14.86 5.74
C VAL A 111 -2.01 14.46 5.01
N TYR A 112 -1.66 13.17 5.07
CA TYR A 112 -0.53 12.61 4.32
C TYR A 112 -0.69 12.80 2.82
N GLY A 113 -1.89 12.61 2.29
CA GLY A 113 -2.21 12.82 0.88
C GLY A 113 -1.97 14.27 0.43
N ILE A 114 -2.33 15.26 1.26
CA ILE A 114 -2.07 16.67 0.95
C ILE A 114 -0.57 16.95 0.91
N VAL A 115 0.19 16.55 1.93
CA VAL A 115 1.64 16.78 2.01
C VAL A 115 2.36 16.05 0.87
N PHE A 116 2.00 14.77 0.65
CA PHE A 116 2.51 13.97 -0.44
C PHE A 116 2.21 14.60 -1.80
N GLY A 117 1.00 15.14 -2.00
CA GLY A 117 0.62 15.83 -3.23
C GLY A 117 1.51 17.03 -3.53
N ILE A 118 1.83 17.84 -2.52
CA ILE A 118 2.76 18.98 -2.67
C ILE A 118 4.16 18.49 -3.08
N VAL A 119 4.70 17.47 -2.40
CA VAL A 119 6.01 16.90 -2.72
C VAL A 119 6.01 16.29 -4.13
N ALA A 120 4.94 15.59 -4.50
CA ALA A 120 4.79 14.98 -5.80
C ALA A 120 4.80 16.02 -6.93
N VAL A 121 4.06 17.13 -6.77
CA VAL A 121 4.08 18.23 -7.75
C VAL A 121 5.48 18.82 -7.91
N ILE A 122 6.20 19.05 -6.81
CA ILE A 122 7.57 19.58 -6.86
C ILE A 122 8.51 18.62 -7.59
N LEU A 123 8.46 17.33 -7.27
CA LEU A 123 9.35 16.33 -7.87
C LEU A 123 9.01 15.97 -9.32
N LEU A 124 7.75 16.13 -9.72
CA LEU A 124 7.29 15.88 -11.10
C LEU A 124 7.37 17.13 -11.98
N LEU A 125 7.66 18.30 -11.41
CA LEU A 125 7.72 19.57 -12.15
C LEU A 125 8.59 19.51 -13.42
N PRO A 126 9.81 18.91 -13.41
CA PRO A 126 10.60 18.81 -14.64
C PRO A 126 9.91 18.02 -15.75
N ALA A 127 9.20 16.94 -15.39
CA ALA A 127 8.45 16.13 -16.35
C ALA A 127 7.22 16.87 -16.88
N ILE A 128 6.50 17.58 -16.00
CA ILE A 128 5.36 18.42 -16.37
C ILE A 128 5.80 19.49 -17.38
N ILE A 129 6.92 20.18 -17.11
CA ILE A 129 7.46 21.19 -18.04
C ILE A 129 7.83 20.54 -19.38
N ALA A 130 8.52 19.39 -19.36
CA ALA A 130 8.90 18.70 -20.59
C ALA A 130 7.68 18.35 -21.48
N HIS A 131 6.58 17.91 -20.88
CA HIS A 131 5.35 17.55 -21.60
C HIS A 131 4.74 18.75 -22.35
N TYR A 132 4.75 19.94 -21.75
CA TYR A 132 4.15 21.13 -22.36
C TYR A 132 5.09 21.88 -23.30
N VAL A 133 6.41 21.76 -23.13
CA VAL A 133 7.41 22.54 -23.89
C VAL A 133 7.91 21.79 -25.13
N ILE A 134 7.97 20.46 -25.08
CA ILE A 134 8.53 19.64 -26.16
C ILE A 134 7.38 18.95 -26.90
N PRO A 135 7.05 19.33 -28.14
CA PRO A 135 5.94 18.73 -28.86
C PRO A 135 6.29 17.34 -29.43
N GLY A 136 5.27 16.49 -29.52
CA GLY A 136 5.34 15.18 -30.18
C GLY A 136 6.03 14.10 -29.35
N ILE A 137 6.35 12.97 -30.00
CA ILE A 137 6.83 11.75 -29.34
C ILE A 137 8.13 11.95 -28.53
N ILE A 138 8.97 12.92 -28.93
CA ILE A 138 10.20 13.26 -28.21
C ILE A 138 9.85 13.86 -26.84
N GLY A 139 8.81 14.68 -26.76
CA GLY A 139 8.30 15.23 -25.51
C GLY A 139 7.73 14.17 -24.59
N ASP A 140 6.96 13.23 -25.13
CA ASP A 140 6.38 12.13 -24.35
C ASP A 140 7.46 11.24 -23.75
N VAL A 141 8.45 10.83 -24.56
CA VAL A 141 9.58 10.02 -24.09
C VAL A 141 10.40 10.76 -23.03
N THR A 142 10.67 12.06 -23.25
CA THR A 142 11.39 12.90 -22.28
C THR A 142 10.62 13.04 -20.97
N THR A 143 9.30 13.23 -21.05
CA THR A 143 8.40 13.32 -19.89
C THR A 143 8.46 12.05 -19.06
N VAL A 144 8.31 10.88 -19.69
CA VAL A 144 8.38 9.59 -18.99
C VAL A 144 9.76 9.38 -18.37
N ALA A 145 10.83 9.68 -19.11
CA ALA A 145 12.20 9.52 -18.61
C ALA A 145 12.47 10.39 -17.38
N LEU A 146 11.94 11.61 -17.34
CA LEU A 146 12.08 12.53 -16.20
C LEU A 146 11.14 12.17 -15.05
N ALA A 147 9.92 11.69 -15.34
CA ALA A 147 8.95 11.34 -14.31
C ALA A 147 9.32 10.04 -13.60
N LEU A 148 9.84 9.05 -14.31
CA LEU A 148 9.98 7.69 -13.81
C LEU A 148 10.78 7.60 -12.49
N PRO A 149 11.98 8.19 -12.34
CA PRO A 149 12.71 8.14 -11.07
C PRO A 149 11.92 8.75 -9.90
N SER A 150 11.24 9.89 -10.15
CA SER A 150 10.41 10.58 -9.16
C SER A 150 9.19 9.74 -8.78
N VAL A 151 8.49 9.14 -9.75
CA VAL A 151 7.35 8.25 -9.50
C VAL A 151 7.77 7.04 -8.68
N LEU A 152 8.88 6.40 -9.03
CA LEU A 152 9.40 5.24 -8.28
C LEU A 152 9.80 5.63 -6.85
N PHE A 153 10.44 6.78 -6.66
CA PHE A 153 10.74 7.31 -5.32
C PHE A 153 9.47 7.59 -4.51
N LEU A 154 8.52 8.32 -5.11
CA LEU A 154 7.24 8.67 -4.49
C LEU A 154 6.41 7.44 -4.14
N ALA A 155 6.38 6.41 -4.99
CA ALA A 155 5.74 5.14 -4.68
C ALA A 155 6.37 4.49 -3.44
N GLY A 156 7.70 4.48 -3.33
CA GLY A 156 8.40 4.00 -2.15
C GLY A 156 7.99 4.74 -0.87
N VAL A 157 7.92 6.08 -0.93
CA VAL A 157 7.42 6.91 0.19
C VAL A 157 5.98 6.53 0.56
N LEU A 158 5.09 6.49 -0.42
CA LEU A 158 3.66 6.23 -0.22
C LEU A 158 3.43 4.89 0.48
N PHE A 159 4.13 3.83 0.06
CA PHE A 159 4.02 2.51 0.68
C PHE A 159 4.56 2.46 2.11
N MET A 160 5.38 3.41 2.55
CA MET A 160 5.93 3.45 3.91
C MET A 160 5.14 4.37 4.86
N MET A 161 4.48 5.43 4.38
CA MET A 161 3.86 6.45 5.24
C MET A 161 2.80 5.89 6.21
N ILE A 162 1.81 5.17 5.69
CA ILE A 162 0.74 4.59 6.52
C ILE A 162 1.31 3.51 7.45
N PRO A 163 2.16 2.57 6.96
CA PRO A 163 2.76 1.59 7.85
C PRO A 163 3.63 2.19 8.96
N ALA A 164 4.38 3.26 8.67
CA ALA A 164 5.19 3.97 9.67
C ALA A 164 4.34 4.53 10.82
N TYR A 165 3.21 5.16 10.47
CA TYR A 165 2.22 5.63 11.45
C TYR A 165 1.72 4.50 12.34
N ILE A 166 1.23 3.40 11.76
CA ILE A 166 0.68 2.27 12.53
C ILE A 166 1.76 1.57 13.38
N TRP A 167 2.99 1.51 12.86
CA TRP A 167 4.11 0.85 13.54
C TRP A 167 4.58 1.60 14.79
N THR A 168 4.53 2.93 14.75
CA THR A 168 5.01 3.81 15.83
C THR A 168 3.89 4.36 16.71
N ASP A 169 2.63 4.23 16.26
CA ASP A 169 1.47 4.94 16.80
C ASP A 169 1.69 6.47 16.87
N ASP A 170 2.53 7.02 15.99
CA ASP A 170 2.86 8.45 15.91
C ASP A 170 2.59 9.03 14.51
N PHE A 171 1.84 10.14 14.48
CA PHE A 171 1.57 10.90 13.27
C PHE A 171 2.84 11.53 12.68
N GLY A 172 3.77 11.97 13.53
CA GLY A 172 5.04 12.57 13.10
C GLY A 172 5.89 11.59 12.30
N ALA A 173 5.96 10.33 12.73
CA ALA A 173 6.68 9.27 12.03
C ALA A 173 6.24 9.08 10.57
N GLY A 174 4.93 9.15 10.28
CA GLY A 174 4.41 9.01 8.92
C GLY A 174 4.86 10.13 7.97
N LEU A 175 4.91 11.38 8.46
CA LEU A 175 5.49 12.50 7.69
C LEU A 175 7.01 12.44 7.63
N GLY A 176 7.65 11.98 8.70
CA GLY A 176 9.10 11.78 8.81
C GLY A 176 9.65 10.82 7.75
N VAL A 177 8.81 9.91 7.24
CA VAL A 177 9.16 9.01 6.11
C VAL A 177 9.72 9.79 4.91
N ILE A 178 9.23 11.00 4.62
CA ILE A 178 9.74 11.80 3.49
C ILE A 178 11.21 12.15 3.69
N GLY A 179 11.59 12.56 4.90
CA GLY A 179 12.97 12.86 5.26
C GLY A 179 13.84 11.61 5.21
N ILE A 180 13.38 10.53 5.85
CA ILE A 180 14.05 9.22 5.87
C ILE A 180 14.31 8.71 4.44
N ALA A 181 13.30 8.83 3.58
CA ALA A 181 13.38 8.47 2.17
C ALA A 181 14.36 9.36 1.41
N TRP A 182 14.36 10.66 1.67
CA TRP A 182 15.25 11.62 1.01
C TRP A 182 16.72 11.36 1.34
N GLU A 183 17.03 10.90 2.54
CA GLU A 183 18.40 10.48 2.90
C GLU A 183 18.78 9.13 2.27
N ASN A 184 17.79 8.28 1.99
CA ASN A 184 17.97 6.95 1.43
C ASN A 184 17.33 6.81 0.03
N LYS A 185 17.50 7.82 -0.84
CA LYS A 185 16.79 7.91 -2.13
C LYS A 185 16.89 6.63 -2.94
N LYS A 186 18.11 6.12 -3.11
CA LYS A 186 18.38 4.92 -3.92
C LYS A 186 17.59 3.71 -3.42
N GLU A 187 17.66 3.43 -2.12
CA GLU A 187 16.94 2.29 -1.52
C GLU A 187 15.43 2.49 -1.59
N THR A 188 14.95 3.72 -1.39
CA THR A 188 13.52 4.05 -1.50
C THR A 188 12.99 3.90 -2.92
N THR A 189 13.74 4.37 -3.93
CA THR A 189 13.38 4.21 -5.35
C THR A 189 13.37 2.74 -5.76
N VAL A 190 14.37 1.95 -5.33
CA VAL A 190 14.39 0.51 -5.59
C VAL A 190 13.21 -0.18 -4.92
N PHE A 191 12.91 0.18 -3.67
CA PHE A 191 11.74 -0.34 -2.96
C PHE A 191 10.43 -0.01 -3.69
N GLY A 192 10.22 1.24 -4.08
CA GLY A 192 9.04 1.64 -4.85
C GLY A 192 8.91 0.89 -6.17
N MET A 193 10.02 0.66 -6.89
CA MET A 193 10.04 -0.15 -8.10
C MET A 193 9.65 -1.61 -7.84
N VAL A 194 10.26 -2.27 -6.85
CA VAL A 194 9.95 -3.67 -6.52
C VAL A 194 8.49 -3.79 -6.08
N MET A 195 7.99 -2.86 -5.27
CA MET A 195 6.60 -2.85 -4.83
C MET A 195 5.63 -2.64 -5.98
N LEU A 196 5.86 -1.67 -6.87
CA LEU A 196 5.02 -1.46 -8.04
C LEU A 196 4.98 -2.70 -8.94
N LEU A 197 6.14 -3.32 -9.21
CA LEU A 197 6.20 -4.54 -10.02
C LEU A 197 5.45 -5.70 -9.35
N ALA A 198 5.60 -5.88 -8.03
CA ALA A 198 4.89 -6.92 -7.29
C ALA A 198 3.37 -6.70 -7.33
N LEU A 199 2.91 -5.48 -7.10
CA LEU A 199 1.49 -5.14 -7.10
C LEU A 199 0.87 -5.22 -8.50
N ILE A 200 1.59 -4.76 -9.54
CA ILE A 200 1.16 -4.91 -10.93
C ILE A 200 1.07 -6.40 -11.29
N GLY A 201 2.06 -7.21 -10.89
CA GLY A 201 2.03 -8.65 -11.13
C GLY A 201 0.81 -9.34 -10.50
N LEU A 202 0.47 -8.97 -9.26
CA LEU A 202 -0.74 -9.45 -8.59
C LEU A 202 -2.02 -8.98 -9.29
N ALA A 203 -2.09 -7.71 -9.70
CA ALA A 203 -3.25 -7.16 -10.39
C ALA A 203 -3.46 -7.81 -11.77
N VAL A 204 -2.39 -8.04 -12.53
CA VAL A 204 -2.47 -8.75 -13.82
C VAL A 204 -2.91 -10.20 -13.63
N ALA A 205 -2.42 -10.88 -12.58
CA ALA A 205 -2.88 -12.21 -12.23
C ALA A 205 -4.37 -12.22 -11.86
N ALA A 206 -4.84 -11.22 -11.09
CA ALA A 206 -6.25 -11.07 -10.75
C ALA A 206 -7.12 -10.90 -12.01
N ALA A 207 -6.78 -9.93 -12.85
CA ALA A 207 -7.52 -9.66 -14.08
C ALA A 207 -7.58 -10.90 -14.99
N GLY A 208 -6.47 -11.62 -15.13
CA GLY A 208 -6.44 -12.85 -15.92
C GLY A 208 -7.34 -13.96 -15.37
N ILE A 209 -7.41 -14.12 -14.04
CA ILE A 209 -8.30 -15.11 -13.42
C ILE A 209 -9.77 -14.67 -13.57
N VAL A 210 -10.07 -13.40 -13.28
CA VAL A 210 -11.42 -12.82 -13.38
C VAL A 210 -11.98 -12.98 -14.79
N GLU A 211 -11.18 -12.67 -15.82
CA GLU A 211 -11.58 -12.79 -17.22
C GLU A 211 -11.89 -14.25 -17.62
N VAL A 212 -11.11 -15.23 -17.14
CA VAL A 212 -11.39 -16.64 -17.42
C VAL A 212 -12.72 -17.08 -16.79
N PHE A 213 -13.04 -16.58 -15.59
CA PHE A 213 -14.30 -16.92 -14.92
C PHE A 213 -15.51 -16.22 -15.53
N SER A 214 -15.35 -15.00 -16.05
CA SER A 214 -16.45 -14.27 -16.70
C SER A 214 -16.92 -14.96 -17.99
N TRP A 215 -16.08 -15.75 -18.65
CA TRP A 215 -16.48 -16.55 -19.83
C TRP A 215 -17.34 -17.77 -19.49
N VAL A 216 -17.27 -18.25 -18.24
CA VAL A 216 -17.90 -19.52 -17.82
C VAL A 216 -19.10 -19.27 -16.92
N LEU A 217 -19.13 -18.15 -16.21
CA LEU A 217 -20.10 -17.86 -15.16
C LEU A 217 -20.84 -16.55 -15.44
N ASP A 218 -22.17 -16.63 -15.48
CA ASP A 218 -23.05 -15.49 -15.66
C ASP A 218 -23.90 -15.19 -14.41
N GLY A 219 -24.47 -13.98 -14.39
CA GLY A 219 -25.42 -13.53 -13.39
C GLY A 219 -24.82 -13.46 -11.98
N ALA A 220 -25.68 -13.67 -10.96
CA ALA A 220 -25.31 -13.44 -9.56
C ALA A 220 -24.16 -14.36 -9.06
N VAL A 221 -24.09 -15.59 -9.55
CA VAL A 221 -23.04 -16.55 -9.16
C VAL A 221 -21.69 -16.15 -9.75
N GLY A 222 -21.67 -15.71 -11.01
CA GLY A 222 -20.47 -15.15 -11.63
C GLY A 222 -19.98 -13.91 -10.87
N ALA A 223 -20.86 -12.95 -10.62
CA ALA A 223 -20.55 -11.73 -9.88
C ALA A 223 -19.97 -12.02 -8.49
N LEU A 224 -20.54 -13.00 -7.77
CA LEU A 224 -20.03 -13.42 -6.46
C LEU A 224 -18.63 -14.00 -6.55
N ILE A 225 -18.37 -14.91 -7.49
CA ILE A 225 -17.08 -15.60 -7.62
C ILE A 225 -15.99 -14.62 -8.05
N VAL A 226 -16.25 -13.79 -9.06
CA VAL A 226 -15.29 -12.78 -9.52
C VAL A 226 -15.02 -11.76 -8.42
N GLY A 227 -16.04 -11.23 -7.76
CA GLY A 227 -15.84 -10.32 -6.63
C GLY A 227 -15.04 -10.97 -5.50
N LEU A 228 -15.27 -12.25 -5.19
CA LEU A 228 -14.49 -12.96 -4.17
C LEU A 228 -13.01 -13.08 -4.55
N ILE A 229 -12.71 -13.40 -5.82
CA ILE A 229 -11.34 -13.56 -6.32
C ILE A 229 -10.63 -12.20 -6.34
N ASP A 230 -11.23 -11.19 -6.98
CA ASP A 230 -10.64 -9.85 -7.08
C ASP A 230 -10.40 -9.25 -5.69
N GLY A 231 -11.41 -9.33 -4.82
CA GLY A 231 -11.29 -8.86 -3.45
C GLY A 231 -10.22 -9.60 -2.66
N SER A 232 -10.09 -10.92 -2.82
CA SER A 232 -9.05 -11.71 -2.14
C SER A 232 -7.66 -11.28 -2.58
N ILE A 233 -7.46 -11.01 -3.87
CA ILE A 233 -6.17 -10.55 -4.42
C ILE A 233 -5.89 -9.12 -3.97
N THR A 234 -6.89 -8.24 -3.96
CA THR A 234 -6.79 -6.90 -3.36
C THR A 234 -6.39 -6.98 -1.88
N GLY A 235 -6.94 -7.94 -1.14
CA GLY A 235 -6.53 -8.21 0.24
C GLY A 235 -5.07 -8.63 0.36
N LEU A 236 -4.60 -9.51 -0.53
CA LEU A 236 -3.19 -9.91 -0.60
C LEU A 236 -2.28 -8.73 -0.94
N MET A 237 -2.66 -7.90 -1.91
CA MET A 237 -1.94 -6.69 -2.28
C MET A 237 -1.80 -5.74 -1.08
N ASN A 238 -2.87 -5.54 -0.31
CA ASN A 238 -2.84 -4.75 0.92
C ASN A 238 -1.89 -5.35 1.97
N VAL A 239 -1.90 -6.67 2.15
CA VAL A 239 -0.98 -7.35 3.08
C VAL A 239 0.46 -7.11 2.64
N VAL A 240 0.80 -7.40 1.38
CA VAL A 240 2.16 -7.24 0.86
C VAL A 240 2.62 -5.79 0.98
N SER A 241 1.79 -4.84 0.56
CA SER A 241 2.08 -3.40 0.65
C SER A 241 2.35 -2.95 2.08
N ASN A 242 1.45 -3.26 3.00
CA ASN A 242 1.53 -2.78 4.37
C ASN A 242 2.69 -3.42 5.14
N THR A 243 2.90 -4.73 4.98
CA THR A 243 3.97 -5.44 5.68
C THR A 243 5.36 -5.10 5.13
N ALA A 244 5.52 -5.02 3.80
CA ALA A 244 6.77 -4.60 3.19
C ALA A 244 7.09 -3.13 3.49
N GLY A 245 6.08 -2.26 3.48
CA GLY A 245 6.21 -0.86 3.89
C GLY A 245 6.68 -0.71 5.32
N ALA A 246 6.09 -1.45 6.26
CA ALA A 246 6.52 -1.48 7.66
C ALA A 246 7.95 -1.98 7.83
N ALA A 247 8.30 -3.07 7.13
CA ALA A 247 9.64 -3.64 7.16
C ALA A 247 10.70 -2.66 6.62
N MET A 248 10.39 -1.98 5.51
CA MET A 248 11.30 -1.00 4.91
C MET A 248 11.46 0.23 5.81
N TYR A 249 10.37 0.77 6.35
CA TYR A 249 10.41 1.88 7.30
C TYR A 249 11.29 1.58 8.51
N ASN A 250 11.10 0.43 9.15
CA ASN A 250 11.90 0.01 10.31
C ASN A 250 13.40 -0.13 9.94
N ARG A 251 13.70 -0.70 8.76
CA ARG A 251 15.09 -0.82 8.29
C ARG A 251 15.76 0.51 8.01
N LEU A 252 15.03 1.51 7.50
CA LEU A 252 15.60 2.83 7.21
C LEU A 252 15.73 3.69 8.47
N SER A 253 14.74 3.68 9.37
CA SER A 253 14.79 4.42 10.64
C SER A 253 15.98 4.02 11.51
N VAL A 254 16.22 2.71 11.69
CA VAL A 254 17.38 2.20 12.46
C VAL A 254 18.72 2.68 11.89
N VAL A 255 18.81 2.89 10.59
CA VAL A 255 20.05 3.36 9.95
C VAL A 255 20.32 4.82 10.26
N ILE A 256 19.26 5.63 10.33
CA ILE A 256 19.35 7.06 10.64
C ILE A 256 19.67 7.23 12.12
N GLU A 257 18.96 6.54 13.01
CA GLU A 257 19.25 6.54 14.44
C GLU A 257 20.70 6.13 14.73
N ARG A 258 21.24 5.13 14.01
CA ARG A 258 22.65 4.73 14.15
C ARG A 258 23.63 5.75 13.61
N ARG A 259 23.29 6.49 12.56
CA ARG A 259 24.15 7.55 12.01
C ARG A 259 24.17 8.76 12.94
N GLU A 260 23.03 9.13 13.51
CA GLU A 260 22.90 10.22 14.47
C GLU A 260 23.55 9.90 15.82
N ALA A 261 23.59 8.61 16.21
CA ALA A 261 24.25 8.16 17.43
C ALA A 261 25.80 8.10 17.34
N ILE A 262 26.38 8.20 16.14
CA ILE A 262 27.83 8.33 15.98
C ILE A 262 28.15 9.83 16.06
N PRO A 263 28.90 10.30 17.09
CA PRO A 263 29.27 11.70 17.16
C PRO A 263 30.05 12.08 15.88
N PRO A 264 29.82 13.28 15.30
CA PRO A 264 30.56 13.69 14.12
C PRO A 264 32.04 13.59 14.44
N GLU A 265 32.77 12.83 13.62
CA GLU A 265 34.23 12.83 13.64
C GLU A 265 34.65 14.26 13.32
N ILE A 266 35.00 15.01 14.37
CA ILE A 266 35.54 16.36 14.23
C ILE A 266 36.88 16.16 13.52
N ASP A 267 36.88 16.38 12.20
CA ASP A 267 38.10 16.45 11.42
C ASP A 267 39.02 17.50 12.07
N PRO A 268 40.16 17.11 12.67
CA PRO A 268 41.04 18.04 13.37
C PRO A 268 41.82 18.93 12.39
N ASP A 269 41.65 18.79 11.07
CA ASP A 269 42.41 19.56 10.08
C ASP A 269 42.14 21.08 10.15
N TRP A 270 41.02 21.53 10.69
CA TRP A 270 40.81 22.98 10.92
C TRP A 270 41.55 23.51 12.17
N LEU A 271 41.87 22.64 13.14
CA LEU A 271 42.71 22.99 14.30
C LEU A 271 44.21 23.05 13.95
N ALA A 272 44.62 22.45 12.83
CA ALA A 272 45.99 22.53 12.34
C ALA A 272 46.31 23.86 11.60
N SER A 273 45.32 24.76 11.47
CA SER A 273 45.43 26.06 10.79
C SER A 273 45.33 27.29 11.70
N LEU A 274 45.28 27.10 13.02
CA LEU A 274 45.34 28.14 14.07
C LEU A 274 46.67 28.09 14.82
#